data_AF-A0A6G1RY92-F1
#
_entry.id   AF-A0A6G1RY92-F1
#
_cell.length_a   1.000
_cell.length_b   1.000
_cell.length_c   1.000
_cell.angle_alpha   90.00
_cell.angle_beta   90.00
_cell.angle_gamma   90.00
#
_symmetry.space_group_name_H-M   'P 1'
#
loop_
_entity.id
_entity.type
_entity.pdbx_description
1 polymer ?
#
loop_
_entity_poly.entity_id
_entity_poly.type
_entity_poly.pdbx_seq_one_letter_code
_entity_poly.pdbx_strand_id
1 'polypeptide(L)'
;MTAGRLQSGVNTLQGFKEDKRNKVTPVTYLNYGPYSSYAPTYDSTFANISKEDSDLIYSTYGEDSNPGSFSIHEFLMKSQDYPFLMADSLLDVLTKGGHSRALRELETPLEEAEGSQERSDAIKDIKVMEIDIAARLDSANDRLTALKAVTNFGMPIEEFDSEEAEIFQRKLDETTKLLRELQDAQNERLSTKPPPNMICLLGPSYREMHLAERVTNNLKELAQQVTPGDIVSTYGIRKAMGISVPLHDTEDTWVDLTEDFQEPKKTVAIPEMECGPVAV
;
A
#
# COMPACT_ATOMS: atom_id res chain seq x y z
N MET A 1 -15.79 -17.63 -6.88
CA MET A 1 -15.58 -18.74 -7.83
C MET A 1 -14.12 -19.16 -7.73
N THR A 2 -13.85 -20.30 -7.08
CA THR A 2 -12.51 -20.90 -7.01
C THR A 2 -12.26 -21.59 -8.36
N ALA A 3 -11.36 -21.06 -9.17
CA ALA A 3 -11.02 -21.65 -10.46
C ALA A 3 -10.46 -23.06 -10.25
N GLY A 4 -11.17 -24.08 -10.77
CA GLY A 4 -10.76 -25.49 -10.70
C GLY A 4 -9.54 -25.79 -11.58
N ARG A 5 -8.94 -26.98 -11.36
CA ARG A 5 -7.82 -27.49 -12.19
C ARG A 5 -8.18 -27.42 -13.67
N LEU A 6 -7.30 -26.81 -14.46
CA LEU A 6 -7.38 -26.86 -15.93
C LEU A 6 -7.23 -28.30 -16.40
N GLN A 7 -8.25 -28.84 -17.08
CA GLN A 7 -8.25 -30.21 -17.62
C GLN A 7 -7.42 -30.34 -18.92
N SER A 8 -7.07 -29.22 -19.55
CA SER A 8 -6.29 -29.19 -20.80
C SER A 8 -5.45 -27.91 -20.88
N GLY A 9 -4.22 -28.03 -21.35
CA GLY A 9 -3.22 -26.96 -21.43
C GLY A 9 -1.86 -27.37 -20.86
N VAL A 10 -0.79 -26.66 -21.25
CA VAL A 10 0.53 -26.85 -20.67
C VAL A 10 0.50 -26.26 -19.26
N ASN A 11 0.72 -27.09 -18.24
CA ASN A 11 0.72 -26.66 -16.84
C ASN A 11 1.95 -25.85 -16.45
N THR A 12 2.80 -25.50 -17.40
CA THR A 12 4.05 -24.78 -17.16
C THR A 12 3.99 -23.35 -17.64
N LEU A 13 4.48 -22.43 -16.80
CA LEU A 13 4.79 -21.09 -17.28
C LEU A 13 6.06 -21.21 -18.12
N GLN A 14 5.96 -20.93 -19.42
CA GLN A 14 7.14 -20.82 -20.27
C GLN A 14 7.93 -19.61 -19.79
N GLY A 15 8.98 -19.87 -19.01
CA GLY A 15 9.84 -18.82 -18.48
C GLY A 15 10.49 -18.01 -19.59
N PHE A 16 10.99 -16.83 -19.22
CA PHE A 16 11.77 -16.01 -20.14
C PHE A 16 13.03 -16.77 -20.57
N LYS A 17 13.11 -17.06 -21.87
CA LYS A 17 14.29 -17.63 -22.50
C LYS A 17 14.81 -16.59 -23.48
N GLU A 18 15.94 -15.98 -23.13
CA GLU A 18 16.62 -15.03 -24.00
C GLU A 18 16.87 -15.68 -25.36
N ASP A 19 16.52 -14.96 -26.44
CA ASP A 19 16.81 -15.43 -27.79
C ASP A 19 18.34 -15.47 -27.94
N LYS A 20 18.87 -16.54 -28.54
CA LYS A 20 20.31 -16.63 -28.82
C LYS A 20 20.80 -15.45 -29.66
N ARG A 21 19.92 -14.84 -30.45
CA ARG A 21 20.21 -13.64 -31.26
C ARG A 21 20.49 -12.39 -30.41
N ASN A 22 20.01 -12.33 -29.17
CA ASN A 22 20.24 -11.20 -28.26
C ASN A 22 21.54 -11.34 -27.47
N LYS A 23 22.18 -12.51 -27.48
CA LYS A 23 23.46 -12.70 -26.79
C LYS A 23 24.59 -12.10 -27.63
N VAL A 24 25.17 -10.99 -27.17
CA VAL A 24 26.38 -10.41 -27.76
C VAL A 24 27.59 -11.30 -27.47
N THR A 25 28.36 -11.63 -28.51
CA THR A 25 29.59 -12.44 -28.47
C THR A 25 30.72 -11.62 -29.08
N PRO A 26 31.63 -11.06 -28.27
CA PRO A 26 32.74 -10.25 -28.76
C PRO A 26 33.80 -11.09 -29.48
N VAL A 27 34.69 -10.39 -30.18
CA VAL A 27 35.90 -10.96 -30.76
C VAL A 27 36.81 -11.53 -29.66
N THR A 28 37.45 -12.67 -29.94
CA THR A 28 38.38 -13.31 -28.98
C THR A 28 39.81 -12.82 -29.24
N TYR A 29 40.42 -12.16 -28.26
CA TYR A 29 41.81 -11.70 -28.37
C TYR A 29 42.78 -12.85 -28.06
N LEU A 30 43.81 -12.98 -28.90
CA LEU A 30 44.79 -14.06 -28.82
C LEU A 30 46.12 -13.50 -28.33
N ASN A 31 46.73 -14.15 -27.34
CA ASN A 31 48.06 -13.80 -26.84
C ASN A 31 49.04 -14.93 -27.09
N TYR A 32 49.98 -14.70 -28.02
CA TYR A 32 51.01 -15.65 -28.43
C TYR A 32 52.35 -15.46 -27.70
N GLY A 33 52.41 -14.60 -26.68
CA GLY A 33 53.60 -14.35 -25.88
C GLY A 33 54.65 -13.42 -26.53
N PRO A 34 55.83 -13.25 -25.90
CA PRO A 34 56.87 -12.34 -26.37
C PRO A 34 57.41 -12.68 -27.77
N TYR A 35 57.78 -11.65 -28.54
CA TYR A 35 58.30 -11.74 -29.92
C TYR A 35 57.32 -12.27 -30.99
N SER A 36 56.03 -12.34 -30.70
CA SER A 36 54.99 -12.82 -31.63
C SER A 36 54.22 -11.70 -32.34
N SER A 37 54.87 -10.58 -32.70
CA SER A 37 54.20 -9.40 -33.29
C SER A 37 53.54 -9.64 -34.65
N TYR A 38 53.91 -10.72 -35.35
CA TYR A 38 53.35 -11.11 -36.64
C TYR A 38 52.26 -12.18 -36.53
N ALA A 39 51.99 -12.69 -35.33
CA ALA A 39 50.89 -13.63 -35.11
C ALA A 39 49.55 -12.89 -35.20
N PRO A 40 48.47 -13.54 -35.69
CA PRO A 40 47.13 -12.99 -35.61
C PRO A 40 46.81 -12.54 -34.19
N THR A 41 46.23 -11.37 -34.02
CA THR A 41 45.99 -10.80 -32.68
C THR A 41 44.58 -11.08 -32.14
N TYR A 42 43.67 -11.52 -33.00
CA TYR A 42 42.29 -11.80 -32.63
C TYR A 42 41.62 -12.84 -33.55
N ASP A 43 40.59 -13.50 -33.04
CA ASP A 43 39.73 -14.46 -33.73
C ASP A 43 38.27 -13.98 -33.72
N SER A 44 37.69 -13.86 -34.92
CA SER A 44 36.31 -13.40 -35.16
C SER A 44 35.36 -14.50 -35.62
N THR A 45 35.81 -15.76 -35.70
CA THR A 45 35.03 -16.89 -36.26
C THR A 45 33.67 -17.11 -35.58
N PHE A 46 33.56 -16.82 -34.29
CA PHE A 46 32.33 -16.97 -33.51
C PHE A 46 31.75 -15.64 -32.98
N ALA A 47 32.31 -14.50 -33.39
CA ALA A 47 31.87 -13.19 -32.94
C ALA A 47 30.61 -12.74 -33.71
N ASN A 48 29.73 -11.99 -33.04
CA ASN A 48 28.55 -11.38 -33.68
C ASN A 48 28.55 -9.85 -33.66
N ILE A 49 29.60 -9.25 -33.11
CA ILE A 49 29.85 -7.82 -33.14
C ILE A 49 31.23 -7.54 -33.75
N SER A 50 31.42 -6.31 -34.23
CA SER A 50 32.67 -5.90 -34.86
C SER A 50 33.82 -5.86 -33.85
N LYS A 51 35.05 -5.76 -34.37
CA LYS A 51 36.24 -5.60 -33.54
C LYS A 51 36.19 -4.25 -32.82
N GLU A 52 35.73 -3.20 -33.50
CA GLU A 52 35.59 -1.85 -32.97
C GLU A 52 34.60 -1.82 -31.80
N ASP A 53 33.47 -2.52 -31.93
CA ASP A 53 32.48 -2.64 -30.85
C ASP A 53 33.01 -3.49 -29.69
N SER A 54 33.75 -4.56 -30.01
CA SER A 54 34.40 -5.41 -29.00
C SER A 54 35.45 -4.62 -28.21
N ASP A 55 36.32 -3.87 -28.90
CA ASP A 55 37.31 -2.97 -28.32
C ASP A 55 36.64 -1.91 -27.43
N LEU A 56 35.51 -1.33 -27.88
CA LEU A 56 34.74 -0.37 -27.09
C LEU A 56 34.22 -1.00 -25.78
N ILE A 57 33.63 -2.19 -25.86
CA ILE A 57 33.14 -2.93 -24.68
C ILE A 57 34.30 -3.25 -23.74
N TYR A 58 35.43 -3.75 -24.25
CA TYR A 58 36.61 -4.04 -23.43
C TYR A 58 37.23 -2.78 -22.83
N SER A 59 37.20 -1.65 -23.52
CA SER A 59 37.68 -0.37 -22.95
C SER A 59 36.76 0.16 -21.85
N THR A 60 35.46 -0.09 -21.95
CA THR A 60 34.46 0.40 -21.00
C THR A 60 34.32 -0.52 -19.77
N TYR A 61 34.45 -1.83 -19.96
CA TYR A 61 34.15 -2.85 -18.95
C TYR A 61 35.27 -3.88 -18.71
N GLY A 62 36.34 -3.89 -19.52
CA GLY A 62 37.40 -4.91 -19.46
C GLY A 62 38.53 -4.62 -18.47
N GLU A 63 38.62 -3.39 -17.96
CA GLU A 63 39.48 -3.08 -16.81
C GLU A 63 38.63 -3.08 -15.53
N ASP A 64 38.51 -4.25 -14.89
CA ASP A 64 37.85 -4.43 -13.59
C ASP A 64 38.45 -3.54 -12.47
N SER A 65 39.58 -2.88 -12.73
CA SER A 65 40.33 -2.05 -11.80
C SER A 65 40.33 -0.56 -12.13
N ASN A 66 39.54 -0.06 -13.09
CA ASN A 66 39.56 1.35 -13.46
C ASN A 66 38.71 2.20 -12.50
N PRO A 67 39.29 3.05 -11.63
CA PRO A 67 38.54 3.91 -10.71
C PRO A 67 37.81 5.07 -11.42
N GLY A 68 37.91 5.17 -12.75
CA GLY A 68 37.29 6.21 -13.57
C GLY A 68 36.06 5.76 -14.37
N SER A 69 35.67 4.48 -14.32
CA SER A 69 34.42 4.05 -14.95
C SER A 69 33.25 4.37 -14.02
N PHE A 70 32.46 5.39 -14.37
CA PHE A 70 31.18 5.65 -13.71
C PHE A 70 30.28 4.43 -13.94
N SER A 71 30.28 3.48 -13.01
CA SER A 71 29.37 2.36 -13.06
C SER A 71 27.95 2.91 -12.97
N ILE A 72 27.11 2.61 -13.96
CA ILE A 72 25.69 2.98 -13.95
C ILE A 72 25.02 2.47 -12.67
N HIS A 73 25.46 1.33 -12.13
CA HIS A 73 25.00 0.84 -10.84
C HIS A 73 25.36 1.77 -9.68
N GLU A 74 26.58 2.28 -9.63
CA GLU A 74 27.00 3.23 -8.59
C GLU A 74 26.30 4.58 -8.75
N PHE A 75 26.12 5.05 -10.00
CA PHE A 75 25.30 6.23 -10.29
C PHE A 75 23.86 6.03 -9.83
N LEU A 76 23.22 4.90 -10.14
CA LEU A 76 21.84 4.62 -9.72
C LEU A 76 21.71 4.54 -8.20
N MET A 77 22.67 3.91 -7.51
CA MET A 77 22.70 3.87 -6.05
C MET A 77 22.85 5.27 -5.44
N LYS A 78 23.72 6.12 -5.99
CA LYS A 78 23.93 7.50 -5.50
C LYS A 78 22.90 8.51 -6.03
N SER A 79 22.17 8.16 -7.08
CA SER A 79 21.16 9.04 -7.70
C SER A 79 19.94 9.25 -6.83
N GLN A 80 19.72 8.39 -5.84
CA GLN A 80 18.63 8.59 -4.88
C GLN A 80 18.92 9.77 -3.96
N ASP A 81 20.20 9.99 -3.60
CA ASP A 81 20.62 11.06 -2.70
C ASP A 81 20.96 12.36 -3.43
N TYR A 82 21.28 12.28 -4.73
CA TYR A 82 21.68 13.43 -5.53
C TYR A 82 20.62 14.56 -5.61
N PRO A 83 19.31 14.28 -5.80
CA PRO A 83 18.26 15.30 -5.75
C PRO A 83 18.16 15.99 -4.39
N PHE A 84 18.35 15.26 -3.29
CA PHE A 84 18.31 15.82 -1.94
C PHE A 84 19.53 16.69 -1.68
N LEU A 85 20.74 16.24 -2.05
CA LEU A 85 21.96 17.05 -1.96
C LEU A 85 21.87 18.33 -2.81
N MET A 86 21.28 18.26 -4.00
CA MET A 86 21.06 19.43 -4.85
C MET A 86 20.05 20.39 -4.23
N ALA A 87 18.96 19.87 -3.65
CA ALA A 87 17.96 20.67 -2.95
C ALA A 87 18.57 21.35 -1.70
N ASP A 88 19.35 20.63 -0.90
CA ASP A 88 20.02 21.16 0.27
C ASP A 88 21.05 22.23 -0.10
N SER A 89 21.83 22.00 -1.15
CA SER A 89 22.77 22.99 -1.68
C SER A 89 22.06 24.25 -2.17
N LEU A 90 20.93 24.11 -2.86
CA LEU A 90 20.12 25.24 -3.32
C LEU A 90 19.52 26.01 -2.13
N LEU A 91 18.99 25.31 -1.14
CA LEU A 91 18.45 25.91 0.08
C LEU A 91 19.56 26.62 0.85
N ASP A 92 20.77 26.08 0.90
CA ASP A 92 21.93 26.75 1.49
C ASP A 92 22.34 28.01 0.74
N VAL A 93 22.32 28.01 -0.59
CA VAL A 93 22.58 29.22 -1.38
C VAL A 93 21.53 30.29 -1.11
N LEU A 94 20.25 29.91 -1.03
CA LEU A 94 19.14 30.84 -0.77
C LEU A 94 19.12 31.36 0.68
N THR A 95 19.55 30.53 1.63
CA THR A 95 19.56 30.86 3.07
C THR A 95 20.93 31.31 3.57
N LYS A 96 21.92 31.44 2.68
CA LYS A 96 23.32 31.75 3.02
C LYS A 96 23.90 30.78 4.08
N GLY A 97 23.61 29.50 3.93
CA GLY A 97 24.03 28.42 4.84
C GLY A 97 23.18 28.29 6.10
N GLY A 98 21.99 28.91 6.13
CA GLY A 98 21.05 28.78 7.24
C GLY A 98 20.38 27.40 7.32
N HIS A 99 20.15 26.76 6.17
CA HIS A 99 19.50 25.45 6.07
C HIS A 99 20.37 24.33 6.66
N SER A 100 21.62 24.18 6.23
CA SER A 100 22.54 23.19 6.81
C SER A 100 22.85 23.43 8.28
N ARG A 101 22.84 24.69 8.74
CA ARG A 101 22.99 25.03 10.16
C ARG A 101 21.79 24.58 10.99
N ALA A 102 20.57 24.83 10.53
CA ALA A 102 19.36 24.40 11.21
C ALA A 102 19.24 22.87 11.26
N LEU A 103 19.64 22.16 10.18
CA LEU A 103 19.70 20.70 10.18
C LEU A 103 20.68 20.15 11.21
N ARG A 104 21.88 20.74 11.33
CA ARG A 104 22.85 20.36 12.38
C ARG A 104 22.30 20.59 13.78
N GLU A 105 21.64 21.71 14.03
CA GLU A 105 21.06 22.03 15.34
C GLU A 105 19.92 21.07 15.72
N LEU A 106 19.19 20.52 14.74
CA LEU A 106 18.14 19.51 14.94
C LEU A 106 18.70 18.09 15.15
N GLU A 107 19.88 17.80 14.60
CA GLU A 107 20.57 16.50 14.70
C GLU A 107 21.39 16.38 16.01
N THR A 108 21.78 17.51 16.61
CA THR A 108 22.50 17.60 17.89
C THR A 108 21.69 17.50 19.20
N PRO A 109 20.66 16.63 19.35
CA PRO A 109 20.22 16.18 20.69
C PRO A 109 20.66 14.76 21.07
N LEU A 110 21.39 14.02 20.23
CA LEU A 110 21.62 12.57 20.46
C LEU A 110 23.05 12.13 20.83
N GLU A 111 24.07 12.98 20.76
CA GLU A 111 25.46 12.56 21.03
C GLU A 111 26.11 13.13 22.31
N GLU A 112 25.47 14.05 23.02
CA GLU A 112 26.02 14.61 24.27
C GLU A 112 25.22 14.14 25.49
N ALA A 113 25.40 12.88 25.88
CA ALA A 113 24.93 12.36 27.16
C ALA A 113 25.94 11.39 27.80
N GLU A 114 27.19 11.82 27.95
CA GLU A 114 28.07 11.31 29.01
C GLU A 114 28.72 12.49 29.75
N GLY A 115 28.48 12.59 31.06
CA GLY A 115 29.27 13.45 31.96
C GLY A 115 28.50 14.45 32.84
N SER A 116 27.87 13.93 33.90
CA SER A 116 27.75 14.51 35.25
C SER A 116 27.69 16.03 35.49
N GLN A 117 26.57 16.45 36.10
CA GLN A 117 26.42 17.44 37.19
C GLN A 117 26.89 18.89 36.96
N GLU A 118 25.94 19.81 36.76
CA GLU A 118 25.44 20.69 37.83
C GLU A 118 24.32 21.61 37.34
N ARG A 119 23.37 21.85 38.25
CA ARG A 119 22.55 23.07 38.38
C ARG A 119 21.26 23.18 37.55
N SER A 120 20.20 22.73 38.24
CA SER A 120 18.87 23.31 38.20
C SER A 120 18.88 24.83 37.98
N ASP A 121 18.29 25.31 36.89
CA ASP A 121 17.56 26.60 36.81
C ASP A 121 17.07 26.97 35.38
N ALA A 122 17.29 26.14 34.36
CA ALA A 122 16.83 26.42 32.98
C ALA A 122 15.46 25.78 32.59
N ILE A 123 14.69 25.26 33.56
CA ILE A 123 13.38 24.60 33.30
C ILE A 123 12.20 25.58 33.38
N LYS A 124 12.42 26.83 33.84
CA LYS A 124 11.33 27.81 34.01
C LYS A 124 11.01 28.61 32.74
N ASP A 125 11.93 28.74 31.81
CA ASP A 125 11.73 29.61 30.63
C ASP A 125 11.09 28.92 29.43
N ILE A 126 11.08 27.58 29.39
CA ILE A 126 10.36 26.81 28.35
C ILE A 126 8.84 26.81 28.59
N LYS A 127 8.41 26.89 29.86
CA LYS A 127 6.99 26.82 30.22
C LYS A 127 6.21 28.11 29.89
N VAL A 128 6.90 29.24 29.77
CA VAL A 128 6.26 30.54 29.48
C VAL A 128 5.86 30.66 28.01
N MET A 129 6.57 30.01 27.09
CA MET A 129 6.28 30.09 25.65
C MET A 129 5.17 29.12 25.19
N GLU A 130 4.95 28.03 25.93
CA GLU A 130 3.91 27.04 25.62
C GLU A 130 2.49 27.52 26.02
N ILE A 131 2.39 28.34 27.08
CA ILE A 131 1.12 28.90 27.58
C ILE A 131 0.54 29.92 26.59
N ASP A 132 1.39 30.69 25.92
CA ASP A 132 0.96 31.78 25.01
C ASP A 132 0.50 31.24 23.63
N ILE A 133 0.89 30.02 23.27
CA ILE A 133 0.41 29.31 22.07
C ILE A 133 -0.95 28.64 22.36
N ALA A 134 -1.13 28.06 23.54
CA ALA A 134 -2.39 27.44 23.96
C ALA A 134 -3.53 28.48 24.09
N ALA A 135 -3.26 29.64 24.69
CA ALA A 135 -4.25 30.72 24.80
C ALA A 135 -4.69 31.30 23.44
N ARG A 136 -3.82 31.20 22.42
CA ARG A 136 -4.11 31.66 21.05
C ARG A 136 -4.91 30.63 20.25
N LEU A 137 -4.86 29.35 20.64
CA LEU A 137 -5.59 28.26 20.01
C LEU A 137 -7.04 28.17 20.51
N ASP A 138 -7.31 28.55 21.75
CA ASP A 138 -8.69 28.60 22.29
C ASP A 138 -9.58 29.59 21.53
N SER A 139 -9.01 30.69 21.02
CA SER A 139 -9.74 31.64 20.16
C SER A 139 -10.01 31.11 18.74
N ALA A 140 -9.26 30.10 18.29
CA ALA A 140 -9.45 29.47 16.97
C ALA A 140 -10.46 28.30 17.01
N ASN A 141 -10.68 27.71 18.19
CA ASN A 141 -11.65 26.64 18.39
C ASN A 141 -13.09 27.09 18.09
N ASP A 142 -13.48 28.30 18.48
CA ASP A 142 -14.81 28.86 18.18
C ASP A 142 -15.05 29.04 16.67
N ARG A 143 -14.02 29.41 15.90
CA ARG A 143 -14.11 29.58 14.45
C ARG A 143 -14.13 28.25 13.69
N LEU A 144 -13.47 27.22 14.20
CA LEU A 144 -13.48 25.88 13.61
C LEU A 144 -14.78 25.13 13.91
N THR A 145 -15.43 25.43 15.04
CA THR A 145 -16.72 24.83 15.42
C THR A 145 -17.83 25.18 14.42
N ALA A 146 -17.85 26.41 13.91
CA ALA A 146 -18.78 26.83 12.85
C ALA A 146 -18.54 26.11 11.51
N LEU A 147 -17.29 25.75 11.19
CA LEU A 147 -16.96 24.98 9.98
C LEU A 147 -17.32 23.49 10.11
N LYS A 148 -17.25 22.93 11.33
CA LYS A 148 -17.70 21.56 11.65
C LYS A 148 -19.20 21.33 11.42
N ALA A 149 -20.02 22.39 11.50
CA ALA A 149 -21.46 22.33 11.23
C ALA A 149 -21.81 22.46 9.73
N VAL A 150 -20.92 23.03 8.92
CA VAL A 150 -21.11 23.22 7.47
C VAL A 150 -20.65 21.99 6.68
N THR A 151 -19.65 21.28 7.18
CA THR A 151 -19.28 19.98 6.65
C THR A 151 -20.16 18.92 7.31
N ASN A 152 -21.02 18.27 6.54
CA ASN A 152 -21.93 17.21 6.97
C ASN A 152 -21.20 15.90 7.43
N PHE A 153 -19.98 16.04 7.94
CA PHE A 153 -19.12 15.01 8.55
C PHE A 153 -19.41 14.81 10.05
N GLY A 154 -20.37 15.54 10.61
CA GLY A 154 -20.83 15.38 11.98
C GLY A 154 -22.03 14.44 12.08
N MET A 155 -21.83 13.14 11.92
CA MET A 155 -22.58 12.27 12.83
C MET A 155 -22.07 12.61 14.24
N PRO A 156 -22.94 12.69 15.27
CA PRO A 156 -22.44 12.66 16.63
C PRO A 156 -21.61 11.39 16.72
N ILE A 157 -20.30 11.55 16.92
CA ILE A 157 -19.52 10.47 17.49
C ILE A 157 -20.12 10.35 18.88
N GLU A 158 -21.02 9.40 19.07
CA GLU A 158 -21.33 8.95 20.42
C GLU A 158 -19.99 8.43 20.95
N GLU A 159 -19.32 9.27 21.73
CA GLU A 159 -18.18 8.89 22.55
C GLU A 159 -18.72 7.84 23.52
N PHE A 160 -18.70 6.58 23.10
CA PHE A 160 -18.89 5.45 24.00
C PHE A 160 -17.66 5.37 24.88
N ASP A 161 -17.61 6.23 25.91
CA ASP A 161 -16.55 6.26 26.93
C ASP A 161 -16.78 5.12 27.94
N SER A 162 -16.92 3.91 27.41
CA SER A 162 -17.04 2.68 28.15
C SER A 162 -15.71 1.94 28.06
N GLU A 163 -15.13 1.57 29.19
CA GLU A 163 -13.94 0.72 29.30
C GLU A 163 -14.03 -0.53 28.39
N GLU A 164 -15.25 -1.06 28.21
CA GLU A 164 -15.56 -2.17 27.33
C GLU A 164 -15.34 -1.84 25.84
N ALA A 165 -15.70 -0.63 25.40
CA ALA A 165 -15.50 -0.18 24.02
C ALA A 165 -14.00 -0.06 23.69
N GLU A 166 -13.17 0.39 24.63
CA GLU A 166 -11.71 0.46 24.44
C GLU A 166 -11.09 -0.94 24.30
N ILE A 167 -11.57 -1.91 25.08
CA ILE A 167 -11.12 -3.31 24.98
C ILE A 167 -11.49 -3.89 23.61
N PHE A 168 -12.70 -3.61 23.11
CA PHE A 168 -13.11 -4.05 21.77
C PHE A 168 -12.30 -3.39 20.67
N GLN A 169 -12.04 -2.09 20.77
CA GLN A 169 -11.22 -1.38 19.80
C GLN A 169 -9.80 -1.96 19.75
N ARG A 170 -9.18 -2.21 20.91
CA ARG A 170 -7.86 -2.86 20.99
C ARG A 170 -7.85 -4.22 20.32
N LYS A 171 -8.91 -5.02 20.50
CA LYS A 171 -9.04 -6.34 19.88
C LYS A 171 -9.24 -6.26 18.36
N LEU A 172 -9.97 -5.26 17.88
CA LEU A 172 -10.09 -4.96 16.45
C LEU A 172 -8.74 -4.53 15.85
N ASP A 173 -7.98 -3.71 16.55
CA ASP A 173 -6.65 -3.27 16.12
C ASP A 173 -5.67 -4.45 16.08
N GLU A 174 -5.69 -5.32 17.09
CA GLU A 174 -4.91 -6.57 17.09
C GLU A 174 -5.29 -7.46 15.89
N THR A 175 -6.59 -7.63 15.64
CA THR A 175 -7.07 -8.45 14.51
C THR A 175 -6.66 -7.85 13.17
N THR A 176 -6.68 -6.53 13.05
CA THR A 176 -6.20 -5.80 11.87
C THR A 176 -4.70 -6.02 11.65
N LYS A 177 -3.90 -6.02 12.71
CA LYS A 177 -2.47 -6.35 12.64
C LYS A 177 -2.25 -7.78 12.18
N LEU A 178 -2.96 -8.75 12.75
CA LEU A 178 -2.86 -10.16 12.35
C LEU A 178 -3.26 -10.38 10.88
N LEU A 179 -4.25 -9.64 10.38
CA LEU A 179 -4.63 -9.68 8.96
C LEU A 179 -3.52 -9.18 8.04
N ARG A 180 -2.82 -8.09 8.42
CA ARG A 180 -1.66 -7.61 7.67
C ARG A 180 -0.53 -8.63 7.68
N GLU A 181 -0.21 -9.19 8.85
CA GLU A 181 0.82 -10.24 8.96
C GLU A 181 0.47 -11.50 8.16
N LEU A 182 -0.82 -11.89 8.13
CA LEU A 182 -1.29 -13.00 7.31
C LEU A 182 -1.17 -12.69 5.82
N GLN A 183 -1.52 -11.47 5.41
CA GLN A 183 -1.33 -11.00 4.03
C GLN A 183 0.15 -11.01 3.64
N ASP A 184 1.03 -10.53 4.51
CA ASP A 184 2.48 -10.52 4.27
C ASP A 184 3.01 -11.95 4.11
N ALA A 185 2.62 -12.88 4.98
CA ALA A 185 3.02 -14.28 4.88
C ALA A 185 2.50 -14.95 3.60
N GLN A 186 1.26 -14.64 3.19
CA GLN A 186 0.71 -15.10 1.91
C GLN A 186 1.45 -14.50 0.72
N ASN A 187 1.78 -13.21 0.77
CA ASN A 187 2.50 -12.51 -0.29
C ASN A 187 3.93 -13.04 -0.40
N GLU A 188 4.62 -13.29 0.71
CA GLU A 188 5.94 -13.94 0.74
C GLU A 188 5.90 -15.27 0.00
N ARG A 189 4.91 -16.13 0.30
CA ARG A 189 4.74 -17.42 -0.39
C ARG A 189 4.41 -17.25 -1.88
N LEU A 190 3.45 -16.38 -2.21
CA LEU A 190 2.91 -16.24 -3.57
C LEU A 190 3.82 -15.43 -4.50
N SER A 191 4.71 -14.58 -3.96
CA SER A 191 5.69 -13.82 -4.71
C SER A 191 6.96 -14.62 -5.05
N THR A 192 7.10 -15.83 -4.49
CA THR A 192 8.19 -16.74 -4.88
C THR A 192 8.15 -17.05 -6.38
N LYS A 193 9.32 -17.29 -6.99
CA LYS A 193 9.41 -17.62 -8.41
C LYS A 193 8.47 -18.80 -8.69
N PRO A 194 7.50 -18.64 -9.61
CA PRO A 194 6.48 -19.65 -9.79
C PRO A 194 7.12 -20.96 -10.25
N PRO A 195 6.68 -22.11 -9.71
CA PRO A 195 7.24 -23.39 -10.05
C PRO A 195 7.03 -23.69 -11.55
N PRO A 196 7.91 -24.50 -12.17
CA PRO A 196 7.76 -24.86 -13.56
C PRO A 196 6.39 -25.44 -13.86
N ASN A 197 5.75 -26.16 -12.93
CA ASN A 197 4.38 -26.66 -13.06
C ASN A 197 3.44 -25.97 -12.06
N MET A 198 2.35 -25.35 -12.53
CA MET A 198 1.30 -24.71 -11.73
C MET A 198 0.51 -25.70 -10.84
N ILE A 199 0.63 -27.01 -11.07
CA ILE A 199 0.05 -28.02 -10.17
C ILE A 199 0.82 -28.10 -8.85
N CYS A 200 2.08 -27.65 -8.83
CA CYS A 200 2.99 -27.70 -7.69
C CYS A 200 3.06 -26.35 -6.93
N LEU A 201 1.96 -25.58 -6.87
CA LEU A 201 1.91 -24.40 -6.02
C LEU A 201 2.22 -24.79 -4.57
N LEU A 202 3.01 -23.98 -3.88
CA LEU A 202 3.28 -24.19 -2.46
C LEU A 202 1.97 -24.04 -1.67
N GLY A 203 1.70 -25.01 -0.81
CA GLY A 203 0.59 -24.92 0.14
C GLY A 203 0.83 -23.84 1.21
N PRO A 204 -0.17 -23.53 2.04
CA PRO A 204 -0.02 -22.68 3.22
C PRO A 204 1.13 -23.11 4.11
N SER A 205 1.96 -22.12 4.47
CA SER A 205 2.98 -22.32 5.49
C SER A 205 2.34 -22.50 6.86
N TYR A 206 3.06 -23.14 7.78
CA TYR A 206 2.60 -23.29 9.18
C TYR A 206 2.31 -21.93 9.85
N ARG A 207 3.13 -20.92 9.54
CA ARG A 207 2.93 -19.53 9.99
C ARG A 207 1.60 -18.97 9.48
N GLU A 208 1.30 -19.11 8.19
CA GLU A 208 0.01 -18.67 7.62
C GLU A 208 -1.17 -19.39 8.26
N MET A 209 -1.07 -20.71 8.45
CA MET A 209 -2.14 -21.50 9.06
C MET A 209 -2.44 -21.01 10.48
N HIS A 210 -1.41 -20.76 11.29
CA HIS A 210 -1.60 -20.23 12.64
C HIS A 210 -2.13 -18.80 12.70
N LEU A 211 -1.64 -17.92 11.82
CA LEU A 211 -2.17 -16.56 11.73
C LEU A 211 -3.65 -16.58 11.32
N ALA A 212 -4.01 -17.43 10.34
CA ALA A 212 -5.40 -17.60 9.91
C ALA A 212 -6.28 -18.15 11.04
N GLU A 213 -5.80 -19.14 11.80
CA GLU A 213 -6.51 -19.69 12.97
C GLU A 213 -6.75 -18.62 14.03
N ARG A 214 -5.72 -17.83 14.37
CA ARG A 214 -5.82 -16.74 15.36
C ARG A 214 -6.79 -15.65 14.92
N VAL A 215 -6.72 -15.21 13.66
CA VAL A 215 -7.67 -14.26 13.07
C VAL A 215 -9.10 -14.81 13.15
N THR A 216 -9.29 -16.08 12.79
CA THR A 216 -10.61 -16.73 12.82
C THR A 216 -11.18 -16.79 14.23
N ASN A 217 -10.36 -17.13 15.22
CA ASN A 217 -10.79 -17.16 16.63
C ASN A 217 -11.15 -15.77 17.14
N ASN A 218 -10.33 -14.74 16.85
CA ASN A 218 -10.64 -13.36 17.24
C ASN A 218 -11.94 -12.84 16.61
N LEU A 219 -12.12 -13.07 15.30
CA LEU A 219 -13.33 -12.66 14.59
C LEU A 219 -14.56 -13.43 15.10
N LYS A 220 -14.40 -14.72 15.45
CA LYS A 220 -15.48 -15.52 16.05
C LYS A 220 -15.92 -14.94 17.39
N GLU A 221 -14.98 -14.52 18.24
CA GLU A 221 -15.31 -13.94 19.55
C GLU A 221 -15.99 -12.57 19.40
N LEU A 222 -15.57 -11.75 18.44
CA LEU A 222 -16.23 -10.47 18.14
C LEU A 222 -17.63 -10.67 17.56
N ALA A 223 -17.78 -11.61 16.61
CA ALA A 223 -19.05 -11.89 15.95
C ALA A 223 -20.10 -12.53 16.87
N GLN A 224 -19.69 -13.16 17.98
CA GLN A 224 -20.64 -13.74 18.97
C GLN A 224 -21.42 -12.68 19.73
N GLN A 225 -20.91 -11.46 19.85
CA GLN A 225 -21.52 -10.39 20.63
C GLN A 225 -22.53 -9.57 19.83
N VAL A 226 -22.68 -9.84 18.53
CA VAL A 226 -23.47 -9.04 17.60
C VAL A 226 -24.40 -9.93 16.80
N THR A 227 -25.56 -9.42 16.37
CA THR A 227 -26.45 -10.21 15.53
C THR A 227 -25.89 -10.33 14.11
N PRO A 228 -26.17 -11.43 13.38
CA PRO A 228 -25.66 -11.59 12.01
C PRO A 228 -26.06 -10.44 11.06
N GLY A 229 -27.19 -9.78 11.32
CA GLY A 229 -27.68 -8.64 10.53
C GLY A 229 -26.82 -7.38 10.65
N ASP A 230 -26.09 -7.23 11.76
CA ASP A 230 -25.21 -6.10 12.00
C ASP A 230 -23.84 -6.28 11.32
N ILE A 231 -23.43 -7.54 11.08
CA ILE A 231 -22.15 -7.89 10.46
C ILE A 231 -22.27 -7.92 8.94
N VAL A 232 -23.41 -8.40 8.40
CA VAL A 232 -23.59 -8.55 6.96
C VAL A 232 -24.97 -8.05 6.50
N SER A 233 -24.97 -7.29 5.41
CA SER A 233 -26.21 -6.84 4.79
C SER A 233 -26.86 -7.92 3.93
N THR A 234 -28.18 -7.84 3.74
CA THR A 234 -28.91 -8.75 2.83
C THR A 234 -28.35 -8.71 1.41
N TYR A 235 -27.85 -7.55 0.97
CA TYR A 235 -27.14 -7.38 -0.29
C TYR A 235 -25.83 -8.18 -0.31
N GLY A 236 -25.02 -8.11 0.76
CA GLY A 236 -23.77 -8.88 0.87
C GLY A 236 -23.99 -10.39 0.75
N ILE A 237 -25.05 -10.91 1.39
CA ILE A 237 -25.46 -12.32 1.27
C ILE A 237 -25.87 -12.65 -0.17
N ARG A 238 -26.74 -11.84 -0.79
CA ARG A 238 -27.16 -12.06 -2.18
C ARG A 238 -25.98 -12.06 -3.14
N LYS A 239 -25.05 -11.12 -2.98
CA LYS A 239 -23.81 -11.05 -3.75
C LYS A 239 -22.95 -12.31 -3.57
N ALA A 240 -22.80 -12.79 -2.33
CA ALA A 240 -22.06 -14.03 -2.04
C ALA A 240 -22.73 -15.27 -2.66
N MET A 241 -24.06 -15.28 -2.73
CA MET A 241 -24.87 -16.33 -3.38
C MET A 241 -24.92 -16.19 -4.92
N GLY A 242 -24.32 -15.14 -5.49
CA GLY A 242 -24.36 -14.88 -6.94
C GLY A 242 -25.69 -14.32 -7.45
N ILE A 243 -26.55 -13.82 -6.56
CA ILE A 243 -27.85 -13.21 -6.89
C ILE A 243 -27.63 -11.73 -7.16
N SER A 244 -27.63 -11.33 -8.43
CA SER A 244 -27.69 -9.92 -8.84
C SER A 244 -29.14 -9.44 -8.82
N VAL A 245 -29.51 -8.67 -7.79
CA VAL A 245 -30.76 -7.91 -7.82
C VAL A 245 -30.50 -6.66 -8.66
N PRO A 246 -31.28 -6.39 -9.73
CA PRO A 246 -31.20 -5.12 -10.44
C PRO A 246 -31.35 -3.98 -9.43
N LEU A 247 -30.47 -2.99 -9.45
CA LEU A 247 -30.75 -1.75 -8.73
C LEU A 247 -32.10 -1.24 -9.24
N HIS A 248 -33.05 -1.06 -8.32
CA HIS A 248 -34.21 -0.26 -8.64
C HIS A 248 -33.68 1.16 -8.69
N ASP A 249 -33.54 1.72 -9.89
CA ASP A 249 -33.22 3.13 -10.07
C ASP A 249 -34.25 3.92 -9.27
N THR A 250 -33.81 4.53 -8.17
CA THR A 250 -34.61 5.47 -7.39
C THR A 250 -34.58 6.82 -8.08
N GLU A 251 -34.91 6.88 -9.36
CA GLU A 251 -35.17 8.11 -10.11
C GLU A 251 -36.18 7.86 -11.22
N ASP A 252 -37.39 7.46 -10.85
CA ASP A 252 -38.53 7.95 -11.61
C ASP A 252 -39.48 8.67 -10.65
N THR A 253 -39.21 9.97 -10.49
CA THR A 253 -40.25 10.93 -10.14
C THR A 253 -41.22 10.97 -11.33
N TRP A 254 -42.16 10.04 -11.38
CA TRP A 254 -43.29 10.11 -12.31
C TRP A 254 -44.18 11.26 -11.84
N VAL A 255 -43.96 12.45 -12.40
CA VAL A 255 -44.95 13.52 -12.38
C VAL A 255 -46.05 13.09 -13.35
N ASP A 256 -47.17 12.60 -12.80
CA ASP A 256 -48.39 12.34 -13.56
C ASP A 256 -49.03 13.68 -13.96
N LEU A 257 -48.99 13.98 -15.26
CA LEU A 257 -49.43 15.24 -15.87
C LEU A 257 -50.76 15.11 -16.63
N THR A 258 -51.67 14.24 -16.19
CA THR A 258 -53.01 14.20 -16.78
C THR A 258 -54.02 14.97 -15.93
N GLU A 259 -54.27 16.20 -16.36
CA GLU A 259 -55.28 17.12 -15.84
C GLU A 259 -56.73 16.58 -15.96
N ASP A 260 -57.52 16.92 -14.94
CA ASP A 260 -58.91 17.37 -14.95
C ASP A 260 -59.98 16.59 -15.75
N PHE A 261 -60.81 15.84 -15.01
CA PHE A 261 -62.27 15.91 -15.16
C PHE A 261 -62.96 15.88 -13.79
N GLN A 262 -63.76 16.91 -13.55
CA GLN A 262 -64.41 17.24 -12.29
C GLN A 262 -65.80 16.55 -12.12
N GLU A 263 -65.94 15.85 -10.99
CA GLU A 263 -67.12 15.64 -10.10
C GLU A 263 -68.38 14.84 -10.58
N PRO A 264 -69.26 14.34 -9.67
CA PRO A 264 -69.36 14.64 -8.22
C PRO A 264 -69.53 13.45 -7.23
N LYS A 265 -69.22 13.81 -5.98
CA LYS A 265 -69.53 13.25 -4.65
C LYS A 265 -70.71 12.27 -4.55
N LYS A 266 -70.46 11.14 -3.86
CA LYS A 266 -71.43 10.53 -2.93
C LYS A 266 -70.72 10.05 -1.66
N THR A 267 -71.25 10.51 -0.55
CA THR A 267 -70.88 10.19 0.83
C THR A 267 -71.47 8.85 1.28
N VAL A 268 -70.92 8.33 2.39
CA VAL A 268 -71.52 7.38 3.38
C VAL A 268 -71.30 5.87 3.15
N ALA A 269 -70.39 5.26 3.90
CA ALA A 269 -70.63 4.45 5.13
C ALA A 269 -69.62 3.29 5.28
N ILE A 270 -69.02 3.19 6.47
CA ILE A 270 -68.52 1.93 7.03
C ILE A 270 -69.75 1.14 7.52
N PRO A 271 -69.81 -0.18 7.31
CA PRO A 271 -69.75 -1.05 8.48
C PRO A 271 -68.88 -2.30 8.28
N GLU A 272 -68.36 -2.73 9.42
CA GLU A 272 -67.72 -4.00 9.74
C GLU A 272 -68.50 -5.21 9.18
N MET A 273 -67.80 -6.25 8.74
CA MET A 273 -68.22 -7.63 9.00
C MET A 273 -67.02 -8.55 9.23
N GLU A 274 -67.09 -9.14 10.42
CA GLU A 274 -66.40 -10.27 11.00
C GLU A 274 -66.30 -11.55 10.13
N CYS A 275 -65.42 -12.44 10.61
CA CYS A 275 -65.41 -13.91 10.43
C CYS A 275 -64.83 -14.42 9.10
N GLY A 276 -63.85 -15.33 9.02
CA GLY A 276 -63.25 -16.30 9.94
C GLY A 276 -62.45 -17.30 9.06
N PRO A 277 -61.65 -18.22 9.63
CA PRO A 277 -60.62 -18.96 8.90
C PRO A 277 -61.17 -20.21 8.20
N VAL A 278 -60.51 -20.64 7.12
CA VAL A 278 -60.68 -22.00 6.58
C VAL A 278 -59.30 -22.67 6.51
N ALA A 279 -59.13 -23.64 7.39
CA ALA A 279 -58.14 -24.71 7.27
C ALA A 279 -58.76 -25.86 6.46
N VAL A 280 -57.99 -26.47 5.56
CA VAL A 280 -57.52 -27.88 5.60
C VAL A 280 -56.23 -27.94 4.82
#